data_AF-A7UUR6-F1
#
_entry.id   AF-A7UUR6-F1
#
_cell.length_a   1.000
_cell.length_b   1.000
_cell.length_c   1.000
_cell.angle_alpha   90.00
_cell.angle_beta   90.00
_cell.angle_gamma   90.00
#
_symmetry.space_group_name_H-M   'P 1'
#
loop_
_entity.id
_entity.type
_entity.pdbx_description
1 polymer ?
#
loop_
_entity_poly.entity_id
_entity_poly.type
_entity_poly.pdbx_seq_one_letter_code
_entity_poly.pdbx_strand_id
1 'polypeptide(L)'
;MIRSWPQFARKMSTANSASLTNLRELFLCGVEAVKPKSLFDGRHSSAGSIRESFLHDHKRYHVVGFGKAVLGMAVQLERHLGSRLSGGCISIPTGTGERFAGEAEFTLSPSTAIEVIECARNNLPDEGSLMAAKKIKQIAHSMTSDDVLCVLVSGGGSALLCLPKEPITLEEKLQLIKSLATAGAS
;
A
#
# COMPACT_ATOMS: atom_id res chain seq x y z
N MET A 1 24.49 -56.64 -1.54
CA MET A 1 24.85 -56.27 -0.15
C MET A 1 24.52 -54.79 0.03
N ILE A 2 23.25 -54.48 0.33
CA ILE A 2 22.71 -53.12 0.38
C ILE A 2 23.11 -52.53 1.74
N ARG A 3 24.00 -51.53 1.73
CA ARG A 3 24.34 -50.77 2.94
C ARG A 3 23.11 -49.96 3.35
N SER A 4 22.66 -50.20 4.56
CA SER A 4 21.46 -49.62 5.16
C SER A 4 21.58 -48.08 5.25
N TRP A 5 20.43 -47.41 5.10
CA TRP A 5 20.25 -45.95 5.11
C TRP A 5 19.93 -45.32 6.52
N PRO A 6 20.30 -45.84 7.71
CA PRO A 6 19.84 -45.23 8.97
C PRO A 6 20.73 -44.08 9.48
N GLN A 7 21.90 -43.81 8.89
CA GLN A 7 22.80 -42.74 9.37
C GLN A 7 22.53 -41.35 8.77
N PHE A 8 21.85 -41.26 7.61
CA PHE A 8 21.55 -39.96 6.99
C PHE A 8 20.33 -39.27 7.64
N ALA A 9 19.31 -40.05 8.02
CA ALA A 9 18.12 -39.54 8.70
C ALA A 9 18.42 -38.99 10.11
N ARG A 10 19.44 -39.54 10.79
CA ARG A 10 19.78 -39.16 12.16
C ARG A 10 20.59 -37.85 12.25
N LYS A 11 21.21 -37.39 11.15
CA LYS A 11 21.87 -36.07 11.06
C LYS A 11 20.93 -34.93 10.61
N MET A 12 19.76 -35.24 10.04
CA MET A 12 18.73 -34.23 9.74
C MET A 12 17.81 -33.93 10.93
N SER A 13 17.74 -34.80 11.94
CA SER A 13 16.90 -34.60 13.13
C SER A 13 17.38 -33.48 14.06
N THR A 14 18.62 -32.99 13.88
CA THR A 14 19.23 -31.89 14.63
C THR A 14 19.76 -30.79 13.70
N ALA A 15 19.21 -30.65 12.49
CA ALA A 15 19.11 -29.34 11.85
C ALA A 15 18.01 -28.54 12.58
N ASN A 16 18.07 -28.51 13.91
CA ASN A 16 18.54 -27.42 14.76
C ASN A 16 17.43 -26.37 14.81
N SER A 17 16.50 -26.55 15.75
CA SER A 17 15.43 -25.58 16.02
C SER A 17 15.96 -24.15 16.08
N ALA A 18 17.17 -23.96 16.61
CA ALA A 18 17.91 -22.70 16.59
C ALA A 18 18.13 -22.13 15.16
N SER A 19 18.48 -22.95 14.18
CA SER A 19 18.68 -22.49 12.79
C SER A 19 17.36 -22.09 12.12
N LEU A 20 16.27 -22.84 12.36
CA LEU A 20 14.93 -22.46 11.86
C LEU A 20 14.40 -21.20 12.54
N THR A 21 14.63 -21.04 13.84
CA THR A 21 14.31 -19.81 14.59
C THR A 21 15.09 -18.62 14.02
N ASN A 22 16.40 -18.75 13.81
CA ASN A 22 17.22 -17.68 13.24
C ASN A 22 16.75 -17.29 11.83
N LEU A 23 16.40 -18.25 10.97
CA LEU A 23 15.87 -17.95 9.63
C LEU A 23 14.51 -17.23 9.69
N ARG A 24 13.64 -17.64 10.62
CA ARG A 24 12.35 -16.97 10.84
C ARG A 24 12.55 -15.55 11.35
N GLU A 25 13.46 -15.34 12.29
CA GLU A 25 13.80 -14.01 12.80
C GLU A 25 14.35 -13.12 11.69
N LEU A 26 15.30 -13.60 10.89
CA LEU A 26 15.83 -12.85 9.75
C LEU A 26 14.74 -12.47 8.75
N PHE A 27 13.83 -13.39 8.42
CA PHE A 27 12.69 -13.11 7.55
C PHE A 27 11.77 -12.05 8.16
N LEU A 28 11.41 -12.18 9.44
CA LEU A 28 10.54 -11.22 10.12
C LEU A 28 11.19 -9.84 10.24
N CYS A 29 12.49 -9.76 10.52
CA CYS A 29 13.24 -8.51 10.50
C CYS A 29 13.21 -7.87 9.10
N GLY A 30 13.38 -8.66 8.04
CA GLY A 30 13.29 -8.19 6.66
C GLY A 30 11.89 -7.64 6.32
N VAL A 31 10.83 -8.34 6.73
CA VAL A 31 9.44 -7.89 6.55
C VAL A 31 9.17 -6.62 7.35
N GLU A 32 9.61 -6.56 8.62
CA GLU A 32 9.40 -5.43 9.50
C GLU A 32 10.10 -4.16 8.97
N ALA A 33 11.30 -4.30 8.41
CA ALA A 33 12.08 -3.18 7.88
C ALA A 33 11.38 -2.45 6.72
N VAL A 34 10.52 -3.14 5.98
CA VAL A 34 9.78 -2.56 4.83
C VAL A 34 8.34 -2.16 5.15
N LYS A 35 7.89 -2.33 6.40
CA LYS A 35 6.56 -1.85 6.81
C LYS A 35 6.51 -0.33 6.84
N PRO A 36 5.37 0.29 6.50
CA PRO A 36 5.23 1.75 6.51
C PRO A 36 5.72 2.41 7.81
N LYS A 37 5.34 1.87 8.98
CA LYS A 37 5.78 2.37 10.28
C LYS A 37 7.31 2.44 10.41
N SER A 38 8.00 1.35 10.11
CA SER A 38 9.46 1.26 10.17
C SER A 38 10.16 2.22 9.21
N LEU A 39 9.60 2.42 8.01
CA LEU A 39 10.11 3.39 7.04
C LEU A 39 9.98 4.82 7.57
N PHE A 40 8.86 5.15 8.23
CA PHE A 40 8.61 6.47 8.82
C PHE A 40 9.42 6.74 10.10
N ASP A 41 9.81 5.70 10.83
CA ASP A 41 10.63 5.80 12.04
C ASP A 41 12.14 5.91 11.75
N GLY A 42 12.55 5.84 10.49
CA GLY A 42 13.89 6.26 10.05
C GLY A 42 15.04 5.34 10.47
N ARG A 43 14.76 4.08 10.85
CA ARG A 43 15.82 3.14 11.32
C ARG A 43 16.86 2.78 10.25
N HIS A 44 16.69 3.18 8.99
CA HIS A 44 17.47 2.64 7.86
C HIS A 44 17.90 3.63 6.74
N SER A 45 17.61 4.94 6.79
CA SER A 45 18.01 5.84 5.70
C SER A 45 19.21 6.73 6.05
N SER A 46 20.31 6.54 5.30
CA SER A 46 21.45 7.49 5.24
C SER A 46 21.13 8.76 4.44
N ALA A 47 19.94 8.85 3.84
CA ALA A 47 19.50 9.91 2.92
C ALA A 47 18.48 10.89 3.53
N GLY A 48 18.50 11.08 4.85
CA GLY A 48 17.48 11.85 5.58
C GLY A 48 16.23 11.02 5.87
N SER A 49 15.54 11.32 6.96
CA SER A 49 14.29 10.63 7.30
C SER A 49 13.15 11.10 6.40
N ILE A 50 12.17 10.23 6.09
CA ILE A 50 10.94 10.62 5.36
C ILE A 50 10.30 11.86 6.00
N ARG A 51 10.42 12.01 7.32
CA ARG A 51 9.91 13.14 8.10
C ARG A 51 10.57 14.48 7.73
N GLU A 52 11.84 14.49 7.34
CA GLU A 52 12.54 15.71 6.90
C GLU A 52 12.01 16.25 5.57
N SER A 53 11.33 15.43 4.77
CA SER A 53 10.63 15.90 3.56
C SER A 53 9.39 16.75 3.86
N PHE A 54 8.94 16.81 5.13
CA PHE A 54 7.73 17.53 5.57
C PHE A 54 8.01 18.82 6.34
N LEU A 55 9.18 19.43 6.11
CA LEU A 55 9.63 20.69 6.72
C LEU A 55 9.11 21.95 6.01
N HIS A 56 8.04 21.83 5.21
CA HIS A 56 7.47 22.98 4.53
C HIS A 56 6.61 23.76 5.52
N ASP A 57 7.22 24.74 6.20
CA ASP A 57 6.53 25.61 7.14
C ASP A 57 5.35 26.33 6.45
N HIS A 58 4.24 26.42 7.17
CA HIS A 58 2.99 27.06 6.74
C HIS A 58 2.23 26.42 5.57
N LYS A 59 2.69 25.29 5.00
CA LYS A 59 1.95 24.57 3.97
C LYS A 59 0.90 23.63 4.53
N ARG A 60 -0.20 23.50 3.79
CA ARG A 60 -1.24 22.49 4.02
C ARG A 60 -0.91 21.24 3.21
N TYR A 61 -1.25 20.08 3.76
CA TYR A 61 -0.97 18.81 3.11
C TYR A 61 -2.25 18.12 2.68
N HIS A 62 -2.26 17.63 1.44
CA HIS A 62 -3.29 16.73 0.92
C HIS A 62 -2.67 15.36 0.66
N VAL A 63 -3.34 14.30 1.10
CA VAL A 63 -2.84 12.92 0.94
C VAL A 63 -3.72 12.17 -0.05
N VAL A 64 -3.14 11.75 -1.16
CA VAL A 64 -3.80 10.90 -2.15
C VAL A 64 -3.04 9.61 -2.33
N GLY A 65 -3.69 8.55 -2.78
CA GLY A 65 -2.95 7.32 -3.05
C GLY A 65 -3.77 6.13 -3.50
N PHE A 66 -3.06 5.09 -3.90
CA PHE A 66 -3.66 3.83 -4.32
C PHE A 66 -2.73 2.66 -4.03
N GLY A 67 -3.31 1.51 -3.68
CA GLY A 67 -2.58 0.25 -3.57
C GLY A 67 -2.78 -0.48 -2.24
N LYS A 68 -2.28 -1.71 -2.20
CA LYS A 68 -2.49 -2.66 -1.10
C LYS A 68 -1.93 -2.20 0.25
N ALA A 69 -0.88 -1.39 0.26
CA ALA A 69 -0.21 -0.93 1.48
C ALA A 69 -0.61 0.51 1.88
N VAL A 70 -1.41 1.19 1.06
CA VAL A 70 -1.64 2.64 1.21
C VAL A 70 -2.37 3.00 2.50
N LEU A 71 -3.27 2.15 3.01
CA LEU A 71 -3.94 2.41 4.29
C LEU A 71 -2.92 2.59 5.43
N GLY A 72 -1.99 1.65 5.58
CA GLY A 72 -0.95 1.74 6.61
C GLY A 72 -0.01 2.93 6.41
N MET A 73 0.29 3.30 5.15
CA MET A 73 1.08 4.50 4.84
C MET A 73 0.33 5.79 5.20
N ALA A 74 -0.97 5.85 4.91
CA ALA A 74 -1.83 7.00 5.21
C ALA A 74 -1.94 7.24 6.71
N VAL A 75 -2.05 6.18 7.51
CA VAL A 75 -2.05 6.27 8.99
C VAL A 75 -0.76 6.91 9.52
N GLN A 76 0.40 6.56 8.95
CA GLN A 76 1.67 7.20 9.37
C GLN A 76 1.74 8.67 8.97
N LEU A 77 1.27 9.02 7.76
CA LEU A 77 1.23 10.41 7.33
C LEU A 77 0.25 11.24 8.15
N GLU A 78 -0.94 10.74 8.43
CA GLU A 78 -1.92 11.43 9.26
C GLU A 78 -1.33 11.77 10.63
N ARG A 79 -0.71 10.78 11.30
CA ARG A 79 -0.05 10.99 12.60
C ARG A 79 1.06 12.02 12.53
N HIS A 80 1.84 12.01 11.44
CA HIS A 80 2.96 12.93 11.27
C HIS A 80 2.52 14.36 10.92
N LEU A 81 1.47 14.50 10.11
CA LEU A 81 0.98 15.79 9.63
C LEU A 81 0.06 16.47 10.65
N GLY A 82 -0.71 15.69 11.42
CA GLY A 82 -1.65 16.20 12.41
C GLY A 82 -2.61 17.21 11.79
N SER A 83 -2.72 18.39 12.40
CA SER A 83 -3.59 19.48 11.93
C SER A 83 -3.21 20.07 10.56
N ARG A 84 -2.02 19.75 10.03
CA ARG A 84 -1.61 20.19 8.68
C ARG A 84 -2.27 19.38 7.57
N LEU A 85 -2.84 18.21 7.87
CA LEU A 85 -3.59 17.39 6.92
C LEU A 85 -4.95 18.05 6.62
N SER A 86 -5.12 18.58 5.42
CA SER A 86 -6.29 19.36 5.00
C SER A 86 -7.29 18.58 4.16
N GLY A 87 -6.92 17.41 3.64
CA GLY A 87 -7.81 16.55 2.88
C GLY A 87 -7.10 15.37 2.24
N GLY A 88 -7.86 14.42 1.71
CA GLY A 88 -7.28 13.30 1.01
C GLY A 88 -8.27 12.30 0.45
N CYS A 89 -7.78 11.43 -0.42
CA CYS A 89 -8.53 10.32 -0.98
C CYS A 89 -7.58 9.17 -1.31
N ILE A 90 -7.81 8.00 -0.74
CA ILE A 90 -7.05 6.79 -1.04
C ILE A 90 -7.95 5.68 -1.57
N SER A 91 -7.45 4.86 -2.49
CA SER A 91 -8.09 3.63 -2.91
C SER A 91 -7.32 2.38 -2.49
N ILE A 92 -8.03 1.45 -1.87
CA ILE A 92 -7.48 0.21 -1.32
C ILE A 92 -8.32 -1.00 -1.75
N PRO A 93 -7.78 -2.23 -1.75
CA PRO A 93 -8.55 -3.41 -2.13
C PRO A 93 -9.80 -3.59 -1.26
N THR A 94 -10.89 -4.05 -1.85
CA THR A 94 -12.08 -4.50 -1.11
C THR A 94 -11.73 -5.53 -0.02
N GLY A 95 -12.29 -5.36 1.17
CA GLY A 95 -12.06 -6.20 2.34
C GLY A 95 -10.86 -5.77 3.19
N THR A 96 -10.17 -4.69 2.84
CA THR A 96 -8.98 -4.23 3.60
C THR A 96 -9.36 -3.75 5.00
N GLY A 97 -10.44 -2.97 5.15
CA GLY A 97 -10.90 -2.49 6.45
C GLY A 97 -11.37 -3.60 7.37
N GLU A 98 -12.08 -4.60 6.85
CA GLU A 98 -12.48 -5.79 7.62
C GLU A 98 -11.25 -6.59 8.05
N ARG A 99 -10.32 -6.85 7.12
CA ARG A 99 -9.11 -7.63 7.36
C ARG A 99 -8.25 -7.07 8.50
N PHE A 100 -8.17 -5.75 8.62
CA PHE A 100 -7.33 -5.07 9.61
C PHE A 100 -8.17 -4.37 10.70
N ALA A 101 -9.42 -4.80 10.90
CA ALA A 101 -10.31 -4.21 11.89
C ALA A 101 -9.69 -4.29 13.29
N GLY A 102 -9.63 -3.16 13.98
CA GLY A 102 -9.05 -3.06 15.33
C GLY A 102 -7.52 -2.96 15.37
N GLU A 103 -6.83 -3.05 14.22
CA GLU A 103 -5.39 -2.86 14.16
C GLU A 103 -5.04 -1.37 14.06
N ALA A 104 -4.39 -0.83 15.10
CA ALA A 104 -4.02 0.58 15.16
C ALA A 104 -3.09 1.01 14.01
N GLU A 105 -2.34 0.11 13.39
CA GLU A 105 -1.45 0.43 12.26
C GLU A 105 -2.20 0.67 10.94
N PHE A 106 -3.48 0.29 10.89
CA PHE A 106 -4.36 0.42 9.72
C PHE A 106 -5.64 1.21 10.02
N THR A 107 -5.68 1.89 11.17
CA THR A 107 -6.83 2.69 11.60
C THR A 107 -6.49 4.18 11.55
N LEU A 108 -7.20 4.91 10.69
CA LEU A 108 -7.18 6.38 10.64
C LEU A 108 -7.98 6.97 11.81
N SER A 109 -7.70 8.23 12.16
CA SER A 109 -8.49 8.98 13.14
C SER A 109 -9.98 9.00 12.77
N PRO A 110 -10.92 8.93 13.73
CA PRO A 110 -12.34 9.17 13.47
C PRO A 110 -12.64 10.54 12.83
N SER A 111 -11.74 11.51 13.02
CA SER A 111 -11.81 12.85 12.44
C SER A 111 -10.89 13.03 11.23
N THR A 112 -10.47 11.93 10.59
CA THR A 112 -9.56 11.99 9.44
C THR A 112 -10.16 12.82 8.30
N ALA A 113 -9.30 13.57 7.61
CA ALA A 113 -9.67 14.26 6.38
C ALA A 113 -9.44 13.38 5.13
N ILE A 114 -8.98 12.14 5.29
CA ILE A 114 -8.72 11.20 4.21
C ILE A 114 -9.94 10.33 3.98
N GLU A 115 -10.52 10.42 2.79
CA GLU A 115 -11.54 9.49 2.34
C GLU A 115 -10.90 8.16 1.91
N VAL A 116 -11.46 7.04 2.37
CA VAL A 116 -11.01 5.69 2.00
C VAL A 116 -12.04 5.04 1.11
N ILE A 117 -11.64 4.67 -0.10
CA ILE A 117 -12.48 3.96 -1.06
C ILE A 117 -11.96 2.53 -1.21
N GLU A 118 -12.76 1.57 -0.78
CA GLU A 118 -12.51 0.16 -1.03
C GLU A 118 -13.04 -0.25 -2.40
N CYS A 119 -12.15 -0.75 -3.25
CA CYS A 119 -12.48 -1.05 -4.63
C CYS A 119 -11.56 -2.13 -5.22
N ALA A 120 -11.67 -2.32 -6.54
CA ALA A 120 -10.91 -3.30 -7.30
C ALA A 120 -11.12 -4.75 -6.86
N ARG A 121 -12.39 -5.17 -6.74
CA ARG A 121 -12.71 -6.58 -6.44
C ARG A 121 -12.03 -7.50 -7.47
N ASN A 122 -11.43 -8.59 -6.99
CA ASN A 122 -10.66 -9.53 -7.82
C ASN A 122 -9.50 -8.89 -8.61
N ASN A 123 -8.95 -7.76 -8.13
CA ASN A 123 -7.83 -7.06 -8.76
C ASN A 123 -8.15 -6.58 -10.20
N LEU A 124 -9.41 -6.24 -10.46
CA LEU A 124 -9.87 -5.62 -11.71
C LEU A 124 -10.48 -4.25 -11.40
N PRO A 125 -10.33 -3.24 -12.28
CA PRO A 125 -10.93 -1.94 -12.04
C PRO A 125 -12.46 -2.01 -12.05
N ASP A 126 -13.09 -1.21 -11.20
CA ASP A 126 -14.54 -1.13 -10.99
C ASP A 126 -14.97 0.33 -10.76
N GLU A 127 -16.26 0.57 -10.50
CA GLU A 127 -16.81 1.90 -10.29
C GLU A 127 -16.16 2.63 -9.12
N GLY A 128 -15.75 1.89 -8.08
CA GLY A 128 -15.03 2.43 -6.93
C GLY A 128 -13.66 2.96 -7.33
N SER A 129 -12.91 2.24 -8.17
CA SER A 129 -11.62 2.73 -8.65
C SER A 129 -11.73 3.92 -9.60
N LEU A 130 -12.82 3.99 -10.39
CA LEU A 130 -13.16 5.17 -11.17
C LEU A 130 -13.50 6.39 -10.31
N MET A 131 -14.32 6.19 -9.27
CA MET A 131 -14.67 7.23 -8.32
C MET A 131 -13.43 7.78 -7.62
N ALA A 132 -12.56 6.89 -7.10
CA ALA A 132 -11.32 7.28 -6.45
C ALA A 132 -10.42 8.08 -7.39
N ALA A 133 -10.25 7.63 -8.63
CA ALA A 133 -9.41 8.32 -9.61
C ALA A 133 -9.98 9.72 -9.97
N LYS A 134 -11.30 9.86 -10.08
CA LYS A 134 -11.95 11.18 -10.26
C LYS A 134 -11.72 12.11 -9.08
N LYS A 135 -11.88 11.62 -7.84
CA LYS A 135 -11.65 12.41 -6.61
C LYS A 135 -10.20 12.83 -6.48
N ILE A 136 -9.25 11.92 -6.70
CA ILE A 136 -7.81 12.21 -6.66
C ILE A 136 -7.46 13.27 -7.71
N LYS A 137 -7.99 13.14 -8.95
CA LYS A 137 -7.83 14.16 -9.99
C LYS A 137 -8.39 15.52 -9.56
N GLN A 138 -9.58 15.54 -8.93
CA GLN A 138 -10.20 16.77 -8.45
C GLN A 138 -9.36 17.46 -7.36
N ILE A 139 -8.87 16.69 -6.38
CA ILE A 139 -7.97 17.20 -5.32
C ILE A 139 -6.74 17.83 -5.97
N ALA A 140 -6.08 17.10 -6.87
CA ALA A 140 -4.90 17.60 -7.57
C ALA A 140 -5.18 18.89 -8.36
N HIS A 141 -6.34 19.01 -9.01
CA HIS A 141 -6.73 20.23 -9.72
C HIS A 141 -7.04 21.42 -8.82
N SER A 142 -7.47 21.19 -7.58
CA SER A 142 -7.78 22.25 -6.63
C SER A 142 -6.57 22.79 -5.86
N MET A 143 -5.38 22.19 -6.05
CA MET A 143 -4.18 22.59 -5.31
C MET A 143 -3.72 24.00 -5.67
N THR A 144 -3.27 24.72 -4.65
CA THR A 144 -2.70 26.06 -4.76
C THR A 144 -1.21 26.05 -4.44
N SER A 145 -0.54 27.20 -4.54
CA SER A 145 0.84 27.35 -4.10
C SER A 145 1.04 27.08 -2.61
N ASP A 146 -0.03 27.08 -1.80
CA ASP A 146 0.02 26.87 -0.35
C ASP A 146 -0.18 25.42 0.07
N ASP A 147 -0.34 24.53 -0.91
CA ASP A 147 -0.61 23.11 -0.67
C ASP A 147 0.56 22.24 -1.14
N VAL A 148 0.74 21.12 -0.44
CA VAL A 148 1.63 20.02 -0.83
C VAL A 148 0.79 18.77 -1.01
N LEU A 149 0.89 18.15 -2.18
CA LEU A 149 0.22 16.90 -2.49
C LEU A 149 1.16 15.71 -2.24
N CYS A 150 0.82 14.89 -1.25
CA CYS A 150 1.53 13.65 -0.95
C CYS A 150 0.86 12.48 -1.66
N VAL A 151 1.60 11.84 -2.56
CA VAL A 151 1.10 10.73 -3.37
C VAL A 151 1.65 9.41 -2.84
N LEU A 152 0.77 8.59 -2.25
CA LEU A 152 1.07 7.26 -1.73
C LEU A 152 0.85 6.20 -2.80
N VAL A 153 1.91 5.48 -3.16
CA VAL A 153 1.86 4.46 -4.22
C VAL A 153 2.33 3.12 -3.66
N SER A 154 1.54 2.08 -3.90
CA SER A 154 1.98 0.70 -3.74
C SER A 154 1.38 -0.19 -4.85
N GLY A 155 1.67 -1.49 -4.82
CA GLY A 155 1.19 -2.42 -5.85
C GLY A 155 -0.34 -2.45 -5.96
N GLY A 156 -0.84 -2.60 -7.19
CA GLY A 156 -2.28 -2.68 -7.51
C GLY A 156 -2.86 -1.48 -8.26
N GLY A 157 -2.04 -0.50 -8.67
CA GLY A 157 -2.52 0.73 -9.31
C GLY A 157 -3.35 0.55 -10.58
N SER A 158 -3.06 -0.47 -11.38
CA SER A 158 -3.83 -0.77 -12.59
C SER A 158 -5.32 -1.01 -12.32
N ALA A 159 -5.64 -1.59 -11.16
CA ALA A 159 -7.02 -1.87 -10.75
C ALA A 159 -7.58 -0.77 -9.84
N LEU A 160 -6.76 -0.22 -8.93
CA LEU A 160 -7.19 0.68 -7.86
C LEU A 160 -7.27 2.16 -8.25
N LEU A 161 -6.61 2.58 -9.34
CA LEU A 161 -6.65 3.96 -9.82
C LEU A 161 -6.94 4.00 -11.33
N CYS A 162 -8.20 3.78 -11.70
CA CYS A 162 -8.59 3.68 -13.10
C CYS A 162 -9.39 4.90 -13.55
N LEU A 163 -8.84 5.70 -14.46
CA LEU A 163 -9.57 6.79 -15.13
C LEU A 163 -9.44 6.66 -16.65
N PRO A 164 -10.32 5.88 -17.31
CA PRO A 164 -10.36 5.80 -18.77
C PRO A 164 -10.52 7.19 -19.40
N LYS A 165 -9.82 7.43 -20.51
CA LYS A 165 -9.96 8.67 -21.28
C LYS A 165 -11.15 8.54 -22.22
N GLU A 166 -12.07 9.50 -22.19
CA GLU A 166 -13.18 9.55 -23.13
C GLU A 166 -12.70 9.51 -24.60
N PRO A 167 -13.44 8.84 -25.50
CA PRO A 167 -14.75 8.21 -25.28
C PRO A 167 -14.71 6.81 -24.65
N ILE A 168 -13.54 6.29 -24.27
CA ILE A 168 -13.40 4.92 -23.74
C ILE A 168 -14.09 4.82 -22.37
N THR A 169 -15.00 3.87 -22.25
CA THR A 169 -15.72 3.56 -21.03
C THR A 169 -14.91 2.63 -20.12
N LEU A 170 -15.30 2.56 -18.84
CA LEU A 170 -14.72 1.60 -17.90
C LEU A 170 -14.94 0.15 -18.35
N GLU A 171 -16.13 -0.15 -18.87
CA GLU A 171 -16.50 -1.49 -19.34
C GLU A 171 -15.65 -1.91 -20.55
N GLU A 172 -15.48 -1.03 -21.55
CA GLU A 172 -14.62 -1.32 -22.70
C GLU A 172 -13.17 -1.59 -22.27
N LYS A 173 -12.65 -0.79 -21.34
CA LYS A 173 -11.30 -1.01 -20.78
C LYS A 173 -11.21 -2.36 -20.06
N LEU A 174 -12.24 -2.73 -19.29
CA LEU A 174 -12.28 -4.00 -18.58
C LEU A 174 -12.36 -5.20 -19.54
N GLN A 175 -13.17 -5.11 -20.59
CA GLN A 175 -13.28 -6.12 -21.64
C GLN A 175 -11.96 -6.31 -22.39
N LEU A 176 -11.27 -5.21 -22.69
CA LEU A 176 -9.94 -5.26 -23.31
C LEU A 176 -8.91 -5.95 -22.39
N ILE A 177 -8.86 -5.58 -21.10
CA ILE A 177 -7.97 -6.22 -20.12
C ILE A 177 -8.22 -7.73 -20.07
N LYS A 178 -9.50 -8.16 -19.99
CA LYS A 178 -9.87 -9.58 -19.97
C LYS A 178 -9.44 -10.30 -21.24
N SER A 179 -9.73 -9.71 -22.40
CA SER A 179 -9.36 -10.28 -23.71
C SER A 179 -7.86 -10.48 -23.85
N LEU A 180 -7.07 -9.47 -23.48
CA LEU A 180 -5.60 -9.54 -23.51
C LEU A 180 -5.06 -10.61 -22.55
N ALA A 181 -5.58 -10.66 -21.32
CA ALA A 181 -5.19 -11.66 -20.34
C ALA A 181 -5.49 -13.09 -20.82
N THR A 182 -6.67 -13.32 -21.42
CA THR A 182 -7.04 -14.64 -21.97
C THR A 182 -6.21 -15.02 -23.20
N ALA A 183 -5.70 -14.04 -23.94
CA ALA A 183 -4.83 -14.27 -25.10
C ALA A 183 -3.35 -14.47 -24.73
N GLY A 184 -2.99 -14.38 -23.44
CA GLY A 184 -1.60 -14.51 -22.99
C GLY A 184 -0.70 -13.36 -23.40
N ALA A 185 -1.27 -12.17 -23.65
CA ALA A 185 -0.50 -10.97 -23.97
C ALA A 185 0.38 -10.55 -22.77
N SER A 186 1.62 -10.11 -23.06
CA SER A 186 2.63 -9.66 -22.09
C SER A 186 2.98 -8.19 -22.26
#